data_AF-A0A0F9HQU0-F1
#
_entry.id   AF-A0A0F9HQU0-F1
#
_cell.length_a   1.000
_cell.length_b   1.000
_cell.length_c   1.000
_cell.angle_alpha   90.00
_cell.angle_beta   90.00
_cell.angle_gamma   90.00
#
_symmetry.space_group_name_H-M   'P 1'
#
loop_
_entity.id
_entity.type
_entity.pdbx_description
1 polymer ?
#
loop_
_entity_poly.entity_id
_entity_poly.type
_entity_poly.pdbx_seq_one_letter_code
_entity_poly.pdbx_strand_id
1 'polypeptide(L)' 'MTEEIKEGWGFPGNCRKAHYFKADGRSLCRKWGSFRISLEQGNDDSPDNCTVCMKALPKHQAKSDG' A
#
# COMPACT_ATOMS: atom_id res chain seq x y z
N MET A 1 22.35 7.69 2.14
CA MET A 1 20.98 8.21 1.97
C MET A 1 20.07 7.02 2.16
N THR A 2 19.58 6.81 3.38
CA THR A 2 18.59 5.76 3.66
C THR A 2 17.30 6.22 3.01
N GLU A 3 17.00 5.70 1.83
CA GLU A 3 15.67 5.81 1.24
C GLU A 3 14.71 5.19 2.25
N GLU A 4 14.04 6.02 3.06
CA GLU A 4 12.88 5.61 3.82
C GLU A 4 11.94 4.95 2.82
N ILE A 5 11.78 3.63 2.91
CA ILE A 5 10.86 2.91 2.04
C ILE A 5 9.46 3.34 2.48
N LYS A 6 8.95 4.37 1.80
CA LYS A 6 7.65 4.97 2.10
C LYS A 6 6.56 3.95 1.82
N GLU A 7 5.69 3.71 2.79
CA GLU A 7 4.44 3.00 2.57
C GLU A 7 3.43 3.88 1.83
N GLY A 8 2.56 3.26 1.03
CA GLY A 8 1.55 3.98 0.26
C GLY A 8 0.85 3.11 -0.78
N TRP A 9 -0.04 3.74 -1.56
CA TRP A 9 -0.82 3.14 -2.63
C TRP A 9 -0.02 3.10 -3.93
N GLY A 10 0.02 1.94 -4.59
CA GLY A 10 0.63 1.81 -5.91
C GLY A 10 -0.13 0.84 -6.78
N PHE A 11 0.08 0.91 -8.08
CA PHE A 11 -0.51 -0.02 -9.05
C PHE A 11 0.52 -1.09 -9.41
N PRO A 12 0.39 -2.34 -8.91
CA PRO A 12 1.29 -3.41 -9.30
C PRO A 12 1.01 -3.85 -10.74
N GLY A 13 1.93 -3.54 -11.64
CA GLY A 13 1.88 -3.97 -13.04
C GLY A 13 0.59 -3.57 -13.74
N ASN A 14 -0.12 -4.55 -14.31
CA ASN A 14 -1.35 -4.33 -15.08
C ASN A 14 -2.64 -4.37 -14.23
N CYS A 15 -2.53 -4.21 -12.90
CA CYS A 15 -3.71 -4.15 -12.05
C CYS A 15 -4.51 -2.88 -12.30
N ARG A 16 -5.83 -3.03 -12.44
CA ARG A 16 -6.79 -1.90 -12.50
C ARG A 16 -7.02 -1.24 -11.13
N LYS A 17 -6.47 -1.81 -10.06
CA LYS A 17 -6.69 -1.33 -8.70
C LYS A 17 -5.38 -0.97 -8.02
N ALA A 18 -5.42 0.09 -7.23
CA ALA A 18 -4.30 0.46 -6.38
C ALA A 18 -4.24 -0.46 -5.17
N HIS A 19 -3.05 -0.88 -4.78
CA HIS A 19 -2.81 -1.69 -3.61
C HIS A 19 -1.92 -0.90 -2.65
N TYR A 20 -2.26 -0.92 -1.36
CA TYR A 20 -1.41 -0.34 -0.33
C TYR A 20 -0.22 -1.26 -0.06
N PHE A 21 0.99 -0.74 -0.18
CA PHE A 21 2.26 -1.41 0.08
C PHE A 21 2.92 -0.84 1.32
N LYS A 22 3.45 -1.73 2.15
CA LYS A 22 4.21 -1.41 3.35
C LYS A 22 5.68 -1.15 2.99
N ALA A 23 6.45 -0.63 3.94
CA ALA A 23 7.90 -0.49 3.83
C ALA A 23 8.65 -1.81 3.51
N ASP A 24 8.10 -2.97 3.90
CA ASP A 24 8.60 -4.31 3.54
C ASP A 24 8.42 -4.66 2.04
N GLY A 25 7.79 -3.77 1.28
CA GLY A 25 7.49 -3.98 -0.13
C GLY A 25 6.36 -4.98 -0.40
N ARG A 26 5.59 -5.35 0.63
CA ARG A 26 4.41 -6.22 0.50
C ARG A 26 3.12 -5.43 0.63
N SER A 27 2.15 -5.77 -0.21
CA SER A 27 0.80 -5.22 -0.11
C SER A 27 0.07 -5.69 1.15
N LEU A 28 -0.88 -4.90 1.65
CA LEU A 28 -1.72 -5.28 2.80
C LEU A 28 -2.57 -6.53 2.52
N CYS A 29 -3.03 -6.69 1.28
CA CYS A 29 -3.74 -7.89 0.85
C CYS A 29 -2.84 -9.13 0.69
N ARG A 30 -1.51 -8.97 0.84
CA ARG A 30 -0.48 -10.02 0.71
C ARG A 30 -0.48 -10.74 -0.65
N LYS A 31 -1.14 -10.19 -1.66
CA LYS A 31 -1.18 -10.75 -3.03
C LYS A 31 -0.13 -10.15 -3.96
N TRP A 32 0.32 -8.94 -3.66
CA TRP A 32 1.22 -8.16 -4.52
C TRP A 32 2.44 -7.69 -3.75
N GLY A 33 3.57 -7.57 -4.46
CA GLY A 33 4.80 -6.93 -3.98
C GLY A 33 5.11 -5.65 -4.78
N SER A 34 5.68 -4.64 -4.13
CA SER A 34 6.12 -3.39 -4.72
C SER A 34 7.61 -3.47 -5.03
N PHE A 35 7.96 -4.15 -6.12
CA PHE A 35 9.31 -4.04 -6.67
C PHE A 35 9.34 -2.82 -7.59
N ARG A 36 9.88 -1.70 -7.11
CA ARG A 36 10.11 -0.45 -7.88
C ARG A 36 8.85 0.21 -8.43
N ILE A 37 7.82 0.36 -7.60
CA ILE A 37 6.64 1.18 -7.94
C ILE A 37 6.61 2.43 -7.08
N SER A 38 6.21 3.56 -7.66
CA SER A 38 5.94 4.78 -6.91
C SER A 38 4.70 4.58 -6.05
N LEU A 39 4.80 4.92 -4.78
CA LEU A 39 3.74 4.78 -3.80
C LEU A 39 3.20 6.17 -3.45
N GLU A 40 1.89 6.34 -3.57
CA GLU A 40 1.14 7.56 -3.27
C GLU A 40 0.53 7.47 -1.87
N GLN A 41 0.68 8.53 -1.07
CA GLN A 41 0.13 8.61 0.28
C GLN A 41 -1.18 9.41 0.27
N GLY A 42 -2.15 9.01 1.10
CA GLY A 42 -3.39 9.76 1.31
C GLY A 42 -4.54 9.46 0.34
N ASN A 43 -4.34 8.58 -0.64
CA ASN A 43 -5.43 8.14 -1.53
C ASN A 43 -6.25 7.00 -0.88
N ASP A 44 -6.62 7.09 0.40
CA ASP A 44 -7.16 5.94 1.15
C ASP A 44 -8.63 5.59 0.83
N ASP A 45 -9.40 6.57 0.35
CA ASP A 45 -10.85 6.46 0.10
C ASP A 45 -11.23 6.21 -1.36
N SER A 46 -10.24 6.12 -2.26
CA SER A 46 -10.52 5.93 -3.69
C SER A 46 -11.21 4.59 -3.99
N PRO A 47 -12.30 4.56 -4.81
CA PRO A 47 -12.95 3.33 -5.23
C PRO A 47 -12.05 2.46 -6.12
N ASP A 48 -11.03 3.06 -6.74
CA ASP A 48 -9.98 2.39 -7.49
C ASP A 48 -9.03 1.57 -6.60
N ASN A 49 -9.11 1.74 -5.28
CA ASN A 49 -8.29 0.96 -4.36
C ASN A 49 -8.80 -0.48 -4.21
N CYS A 50 -7.87 -1.35 -3.89
CA CYS A 50 -8.19 -2.69 -3.44
C CYS A 50 -8.95 -2.60 -2.11
N THR A 51 -10.21 -3.03 -2.12
CA THR A 51 -11.10 -3.05 -0.96
C THR A 51 -10.53 -3.84 0.22
N VAL A 52 -9.71 -4.86 -0.06
CA VAL A 52 -9.00 -5.63 0.99
C VAL A 52 -7.92 -4.78 1.64
N CYS A 53 -7.13 -4.03 0.85
CA CYS A 53 -6.13 -3.12 1.38
C CYS A 53 -6.79 -1.98 2.18
N MET A 54 -7.88 -1.39 1.67
CA MET A 54 -8.61 -0.33 2.39
C MET A 54 -9.11 -0.80 3.76
N LYS A 55 -9.72 -2.00 3.83
CA LYS A 55 -10.17 -2.57 5.11
C LYS A 55 -9.02 -2.93 6.05
N ALA A 56 -7.85 -3.26 5.52
CA ALA A 56 -6.66 -3.60 6.30
C ALA A 56 -5.87 -2.38 6.77
N LEU A 57 -5.98 -1.26 6.06
CA LEU A 57 -5.25 -0.02 6.33
C LEU A 57 -5.44 0.52 7.75
N PRO A 58 -6.66 0.70 8.30
CA PRO A 58 -6.82 1.21 9.66
C PRO A 58 -6.19 0.27 10.70
N LYS A 59 -6.19 -1.04 10.44
CA LYS A 59 -5.53 -2.05 11.31
C LYS A 59 -4.01 -2.01 11.18
N HIS A 60 -3.49 -1.49 10.07
CA HIS A 60 -2.06 -1.28 9.87
C HIS A 60 -1.60 0.02 10.53
N GLN A 61 -2.32 1.13 10.31
CA GLN A 61 -2.02 2.41 10.95
C GLN A 61 -2.06 2.32 12.48
N ALA A 62 -3.04 1.61 13.04
CA ALA A 62 -3.11 1.35 14.48
C ALA A 62 -1.96 0.46 15.04
N LYS A 63 -1.17 -0.19 14.18
CA LYS A 63 -0.05 -1.04 14.59
C LYS A 63 1.33 -0.40 14.38
N SER A 64 1.43 0.61 13.52
CA SER A 64 2.68 1.34 13.30
C SER A 64 2.94 2.41 14.37
N ASP A 65 1.96 2.72 15.23
CA ASP A 65 2.05 3.69 16.34
C ASP A 65 2.33 3.05 17.72
N GLY A 66 2.62 1.74 17.79
CA GLY A 66 2.78 0.98 19.04
C GLY A 66 4.18 0.45 19.30
#